data_AF-A0A7Y2PGV6-F1
#
_entry.id   AF-A0A7Y2PGV6-F1
#
_cell.length_a   1.000
_cell.length_b   1.000
_cell.length_c   1.000
_cell.angle_alpha   90.00
_cell.angle_beta   90.00
_cell.angle_gamma   90.00
#
_symmetry.space_group_name_H-M   'P 1'
#
loop_
_entity.id
_entity.type
_entity.pdbx_description
1 polymer ?
#
loop_
_entity_poly.entity_id
_entity_poly.type
_entity_poly.pdbx_seq_one_letter_code
_entity_poly.pdbx_strand_id
1 'polypeptide(L)'
;VHLGEGWHVPRALLPVAEKRGLMLIDPPFEKLDEMKRCAESLKDAISRMRQTVVAIWYPIKDKRQLRRFYQDLAGSGAPKLLQVELFVHPLDTPGSLNGSGLAIANPPWGLEEELRELMPWLAKHLGQTQGGFQMEWLIAE
;
A
#
# COMPACT_ATOMS: atom_id res chain seq x y z
N VAL A 1 14.92 18.23 -0.86
CA VAL A 1 15.15 17.08 -1.76
C VAL A 1 16.52 16.51 -1.43
N HIS A 2 16.58 15.21 -1.15
CA HIS A 2 17.83 14.53 -0.77
C HIS A 2 18.14 13.45 -1.81
N LEU A 3 19.40 13.37 -2.24
CA LEU A 3 19.89 12.23 -3.01
C LEU A 3 20.29 11.13 -2.02
N GLY A 4 19.58 10.01 -2.03
CA GLY A 4 19.85 8.89 -1.13
C GLY A 4 18.82 7.77 -1.21
N GLU A 5 19.04 6.74 -0.40
CA GLU A 5 18.17 5.56 -0.30
C GLU A 5 16.90 5.87 0.49
N GLY A 6 15.74 5.84 -0.18
CA GLY A 6 14.44 6.12 0.43
C GLY A 6 14.08 5.21 1.60
N TRP A 7 14.61 4.00 1.63
CA TRP A 7 14.39 3.00 2.68
C TRP A 7 14.91 3.43 4.05
N HIS A 8 15.84 4.38 4.11
CA HIS A 8 16.36 4.92 5.37
C HIS A 8 15.51 6.08 5.93
N VAL A 9 14.58 6.61 5.14
CA VAL A 9 13.76 7.78 5.50
C VAL A 9 12.98 7.58 6.81
N PRO A 10 12.31 6.43 7.08
CA PRO A 10 11.62 6.24 8.36
C PRO A 10 12.54 6.44 9.56
N ARG A 11 13.79 5.98 9.47
CA ARG A 11 14.76 6.08 10.57
C ARG A 11 15.37 7.47 10.70
N ALA A 12 15.55 8.14 9.57
CA ALA A 12 16.17 9.45 9.52
C ALA A 12 15.21 10.58 9.93
N LEU A 13 13.93 10.47 9.58
CA LEU A 13 12.97 11.57 9.71
C LEU A 13 11.88 11.35 10.77
N LEU A 14 11.62 10.12 11.22
CA LEU A 14 10.59 9.87 12.24
C LEU A 14 11.18 9.66 13.64
N PRO A 15 10.55 10.25 14.68
CA PRO A 15 9.35 11.10 14.63
C PRO A 15 9.66 12.54 14.15
N VAL A 16 8.70 13.17 13.47
CA VAL A 16 8.76 14.61 13.13
C VAL A 16 8.23 15.47 14.29
N ALA A 17 8.66 16.74 14.36
CA ALA A 17 8.30 17.67 15.44
C ALA A 17 6.79 17.95 15.49
N GLU A 18 6.13 17.96 14.33
CA GLU A 18 4.70 18.21 14.14
C GLU A 18 3.83 17.04 14.61
N LYS A 19 4.44 15.86 14.85
CA LYS A 19 3.77 14.60 15.24
C LYS A 19 2.67 14.14 14.27
N ARG A 20 2.64 14.69 13.06
CA ARG A 20 1.72 14.37 11.97
C ARG A 20 2.54 14.19 10.71
N GLY A 21 2.36 13.07 10.02
CA GLY A 21 3.13 12.76 8.82
C GLY A 21 2.37 11.80 7.92
N LEU A 22 2.56 12.00 6.62
CA LEU A 22 2.21 11.04 5.58
C LEU A 22 3.52 10.58 4.94
N MET A 23 3.74 9.27 4.89
CA MET A 23 4.85 8.68 4.17
C MET A 23 4.31 7.86 3.01
N LEU A 24 4.73 8.20 1.79
CA LEU A 24 4.47 7.41 0.59
C LEU A 24 5.69 6.52 0.30
N ILE A 25 5.45 5.21 0.14
CA ILE A 25 6.45 4.23 -0.28
C ILE A 25 6.01 3.71 -1.65
N ASP A 26 6.78 4.05 -2.68
CA ASP A 26 6.50 3.74 -4.08
C ASP A 26 7.80 3.37 -4.82
N PRO A 27 8.32 2.15 -4.59
CA PRO A 27 9.52 1.68 -5.29
C PRO A 27 9.17 1.17 -6.70
N PRO A 28 10.16 0.99 -7.58
CA PRO A 28 9.91 0.50 -8.94
C PRO A 28 9.52 -1.00 -9.03
N PHE A 29 9.78 -1.79 -7.98
CA PHE A 29 9.57 -3.26 -7.96
C PHE A 29 10.37 -4.02 -9.03
N GLU A 30 11.62 -3.59 -9.24
CA GLU A 30 12.62 -4.22 -10.10
C GLU A 30 13.45 -5.27 -9.36
N LYS A 31 13.54 -5.16 -8.02
CA LYS A 31 14.29 -6.10 -7.18
C LYS A 31 13.34 -7.02 -6.41
N LEU A 32 13.75 -8.26 -6.24
CA LEU A 32 12.95 -9.32 -5.60
C LEU A 32 12.60 -9.03 -4.13
N ASP A 33 13.40 -8.21 -3.45
CA ASP A 33 13.27 -7.90 -2.04
C ASP A 33 12.45 -6.63 -1.76
N GLU A 34 12.02 -5.87 -2.77
CA GLU A 34 11.35 -4.57 -2.56
C GLU A 34 10.01 -4.70 -1.83
N MET A 35 9.24 -5.74 -2.09
CA MET A 35 8.00 -6.04 -1.31
C MET A 35 8.31 -6.22 0.18
N LYS A 36 9.39 -6.94 0.50
CA LYS A 36 9.84 -7.14 1.89
C LYS A 36 10.28 -5.82 2.51
N ARG A 37 11.06 -5.01 1.78
CA ARG A 37 11.54 -3.70 2.23
C ARG A 37 10.39 -2.71 2.48
N CYS A 38 9.31 -2.78 1.71
CA CYS A 38 8.09 -2.02 1.98
C CYS A 38 7.48 -2.38 3.34
N ALA A 39 7.31 -3.67 3.64
CA ALA A 39 6.78 -4.12 4.93
C ALA A 39 7.71 -3.76 6.10
N GLU A 40 9.03 -3.89 5.93
CA GLU A 40 10.02 -3.48 6.92
C GLU A 40 9.99 -1.96 7.16
N SER A 41 9.82 -1.15 6.11
CA SER A 41 9.73 0.31 6.22
C SER A 41 8.45 0.75 6.93
N LEU A 42 7.34 0.05 6.68
CA LEU A 42 6.10 0.26 7.42
C LEU A 42 6.28 -0.01 8.91
N LYS A 43 6.87 -1.17 9.24
CA LYS A 43 7.17 -1.54 10.63
C LYS A 43 8.07 -0.50 11.31
N ASP A 44 9.14 -0.09 10.64
CA ASP A 44 10.06 0.92 11.15
C ASP A 44 9.35 2.26 11.40
N ALA A 45 8.52 2.71 10.46
CA ALA A 45 7.76 3.95 10.58
C ALA A 45 6.76 3.92 11.75
N ILE A 46 5.96 2.86 11.83
CA ILE A 46 4.95 2.69 12.90
C ILE A 46 5.62 2.57 14.27
N SER A 47 6.75 1.86 14.38
CA SER A 47 7.48 1.74 15.65
C SER A 47 8.02 3.07 16.18
N ARG A 48 8.32 4.02 15.28
CA ARG A 48 8.88 5.34 15.62
C ARG A 48 7.80 6.39 15.86
N MET A 49 6.75 6.36 15.05
CA MET A 49 5.64 7.29 15.13
C MET A 49 4.33 6.56 14.83
N ARG A 50 3.76 5.92 15.86
CA ARG A 50 2.59 5.02 15.75
C ARG A 50 1.40 5.61 15.01
N GLN A 51 1.18 6.92 15.10
CA GLN A 51 0.08 7.64 14.45
C GLN A 51 0.38 8.12 13.01
N THR A 52 1.56 7.84 12.46
CA THR A 52 1.90 8.27 11.09
C THR A 52 1.01 7.56 10.07
N VAL A 53 0.56 8.29 9.05
CA VAL A 53 -0.09 7.69 7.89
C VAL A 53 1.01 7.15 6.98
N VAL A 54 0.91 5.89 6.55
CA VAL A 54 1.83 5.30 5.57
C VAL A 54 1.02 4.72 4.43
N ALA A 55 1.31 5.15 3.21
CA ALA A 55 0.71 4.60 2.00
C ALA A 55 1.81 3.86 1.21
N ILE A 56 1.56 2.60 0.88
CA ILE A 56 2.47 1.76 0.11
C ILE A 56 1.79 1.40 -1.19
N TRP A 57 2.34 1.85 -2.32
CA TRP A 57 1.89 1.40 -3.63
C TRP A 57 2.54 0.08 -3.99
N TYR A 58 1.83 -0.80 -4.69
CA TYR A 58 2.39 -2.05 -5.21
C TYR A 58 1.69 -2.53 -6.50
N PRO A 59 2.43 -3.14 -7.44
CA PRO A 59 1.90 -3.73 -8.66
C PRO A 59 1.28 -5.11 -8.40
N ILE A 60 0.23 -5.44 -9.15
CA ILE A 60 -0.46 -6.74 -9.10
C ILE A 60 -0.31 -7.43 -10.46
N LYS A 61 0.70 -8.29 -10.58
CA LYS A 61 0.88 -9.18 -11.75
C LYS A 61 0.17 -10.52 -11.54
N ASP A 62 0.31 -11.07 -10.33
CA ASP A 62 -0.37 -12.30 -9.89
C ASP A 62 -0.66 -12.18 -8.39
N LYS A 63 -1.94 -12.20 -8.02
CA LYS A 63 -2.37 -12.09 -6.62
C LYS A 63 -1.82 -13.20 -5.73
N ARG A 64 -1.52 -14.37 -6.30
CA ARG A 64 -0.92 -15.51 -5.57
C ARG A 64 0.48 -15.18 -5.04
N GLN A 65 1.22 -14.34 -5.74
CA GLN A 65 2.57 -13.92 -5.37
C GLN A 65 2.57 -12.89 -4.23
N LEU A 66 1.45 -12.19 -4.02
CA LEU A 66 1.31 -11.16 -2.99
C LEU A 66 0.90 -11.71 -1.62
N ARG A 67 0.54 -12.99 -1.49
CA ARG A 67 0.12 -13.58 -0.22
C ARG A 67 1.12 -13.33 0.92
N ARG A 68 2.41 -13.56 0.65
CA ARG A 68 3.47 -13.32 1.66
C ARG A 68 3.59 -11.83 1.98
N PHE A 69 3.49 -10.98 0.98
CA PHE A 69 3.54 -9.53 1.18
C PHE A 69 2.39 -9.04 2.07
N TYR A 70 1.17 -9.51 1.86
CA TYR A 70 0.03 -9.18 2.73
C TYR A 70 0.23 -9.69 4.17
N GLN A 71 0.81 -10.88 4.34
CA GLN A 71 1.15 -11.41 5.67
C GLN A 71 2.21 -10.54 6.36
N ASP A 72 3.27 -10.16 5.65
CA ASP A 72 4.33 -9.29 6.17
C ASP A 72 3.78 -7.91 6.54
N LEU A 73 2.86 -7.36 5.73
CA LEU A 73 2.16 -6.11 6.02
C LEU A 73 1.25 -6.20 7.25
N ALA A 74 0.45 -7.27 7.37
CA ALA A 74 -0.38 -7.51 8.55
C ALA A 74 0.47 -7.69 9.83
N GLY A 75 1.68 -8.24 9.69
CA GLY A 75 2.67 -8.38 10.77
C GLY A 75 3.46 -7.11 11.11
N SER A 76 3.15 -5.96 10.51
CA SER A 76 3.91 -4.71 10.71
C SER A 76 3.72 -4.05 12.07
N GLY A 77 2.64 -4.39 12.80
CA GLY A 77 2.26 -3.75 14.06
C GLY A 77 1.52 -2.41 13.88
N ALA A 78 1.13 -2.06 12.65
CA ALA A 78 0.23 -0.95 12.37
C ALA A 78 -1.10 -1.12 13.14
N PRO A 79 -1.67 -0.06 13.74
CA PRO A 79 -2.97 -0.15 14.44
C PRO A 79 -4.09 -0.55 13.49
N LYS A 80 -4.13 0.05 12.29
CA LYS A 80 -5.09 -0.29 11.25
C LYS A 80 -4.41 -0.21 9.89
N LEU A 81 -4.81 -1.09 8.98
CA LEU A 81 -4.22 -1.19 7.65
C LEU A 81 -5.31 -1.50 6.60
N LEU A 82 -5.65 -0.49 5.82
CA LEU A 82 -6.62 -0.60 4.72
C LEU A 82 -5.89 -0.98 3.43
N GLN A 83 -6.31 -2.05 2.80
CA GLN A 83 -5.91 -2.44 1.46
C GLN A 83 -6.96 -1.97 0.45
N VAL A 84 -6.51 -1.35 -0.63
CA VAL A 84 -7.34 -0.84 -1.72
C VAL A 84 -6.68 -1.25 -3.02
N GLU A 85 -7.34 -2.07 -3.83
CA GLU A 85 -6.81 -2.59 -5.09
C GLU A 85 -7.73 -2.22 -6.25
N LEU A 86 -7.12 -1.82 -7.37
CA LEU A 86 -7.80 -1.58 -8.64
C LEU A 86 -7.22 -2.53 -9.68
N PHE A 87 -8.10 -3.23 -10.39
CA PHE A 87 -7.75 -4.15 -11.48
C PHE A 87 -8.21 -3.56 -12.81
N VAL A 88 -7.33 -3.62 -13.81
CA VAL A 88 -7.63 -3.20 -15.19
C VAL A 88 -7.89 -4.39 -16.13
N HIS A 89 -7.50 -5.59 -15.67
CA HIS A 89 -7.78 -6.90 -16.26
C HIS A 89 -8.25 -7.89 -15.18
N PRO A 90 -8.86 -9.04 -15.58
CA PRO A 90 -8.97 -10.20 -14.71
C PRO A 90 -7.61 -10.63 -14.13
N LEU A 91 -7.62 -11.10 -12.88
CA LEU A 91 -6.42 -11.44 -12.10
C LEU A 91 -5.57 -12.58 -12.68
N ASP A 92 -6.12 -13.37 -13.60
CA ASP A 92 -5.51 -14.51 -14.26
C ASP A 92 -4.96 -14.20 -15.65
N THR A 93 -4.95 -12.93 -16.06
CA THR A 93 -4.35 -12.51 -17.34
C THR A 93 -2.82 -12.65 -17.29
N PRO A 94 -2.20 -13.58 -18.05
CA PRO A 94 -0.77 -13.84 -17.95
C PRO A 94 0.07 -12.76 -18.64
N GLY A 95 1.23 -12.45 -18.06
CA GLY A 95 2.23 -11.56 -18.70
C GLY A 95 1.91 -10.06 -18.67
N SER A 96 0.82 -9.65 -18.02
CA SER A 96 0.40 -8.26 -17.86
C SER A 96 0.48 -7.77 -16.42
N LEU A 97 0.46 -6.45 -16.25
CA LEU A 97 0.14 -5.81 -14.98
C LEU A 97 -1.39 -5.78 -14.84
N ASN A 98 -1.95 -6.69 -14.05
CA ASN A 98 -3.40 -6.87 -13.93
C ASN A 98 -4.06 -5.76 -13.10
N GLY A 99 -3.27 -5.10 -12.25
CA GLY A 99 -3.71 -3.97 -11.45
C GLY A 99 -2.62 -3.41 -10.56
N SER A 100 -3.03 -2.60 -9.59
CA SER A 100 -2.17 -2.12 -8.52
C SER A 100 -2.97 -1.95 -7.24
N GLY A 101 -2.28 -1.84 -6.11
CA GLY A 101 -2.91 -1.58 -4.84
C GLY A 101 -2.18 -0.53 -4.01
N LEU A 102 -2.91 0.01 -3.04
CA LEU A 102 -2.41 0.79 -1.93
C LEU A 102 -2.68 0.04 -0.63
N ALA A 103 -1.66 -0.09 0.20
CA ALA A 103 -1.82 -0.45 1.61
C ALA A 103 -1.62 0.82 2.45
N ILE A 104 -2.66 1.23 3.18
CA ILE A 104 -2.74 2.51 3.88
C ILE A 104 -2.87 2.25 5.37
N ALA A 105 -1.79 2.50 6.11
CA ALA A 105 -1.78 2.45 7.55
C ALA A 105 -2.34 3.75 8.14
N ASN A 106 -3.16 3.62 9.20
CA ASN A 106 -3.84 4.75 9.84
C ASN A 106 -4.57 5.66 8.82
N PRO A 107 -5.44 5.11 7.93
CA PRO A 107 -6.09 5.93 6.92
C PRO A 107 -6.89 7.07 7.60
N PRO A 108 -6.87 8.28 7.04
CA PRO A 108 -7.69 9.38 7.52
C PRO A 108 -9.17 9.02 7.57
N TRP A 109 -9.90 9.62 8.52
CA TRP A 109 -11.35 9.46 8.61
C TRP A 109 -12.03 9.93 7.30
N GLY A 110 -13.08 9.23 6.88
CA GLY A 110 -13.77 9.46 5.60
C GLY A 110 -13.16 8.75 4.40
N LEU A 111 -11.85 8.42 4.43
CA LEU A 111 -11.17 7.87 3.25
C LEU A 111 -11.75 6.53 2.77
N GLU A 112 -12.12 5.63 3.68
CA GLU A 112 -12.73 4.35 3.31
C GLU A 112 -14.08 4.56 2.61
N GLU A 113 -14.92 5.46 3.13
CA GLU A 113 -16.25 5.75 2.59
C GLU A 113 -16.14 6.40 1.19
N GLU A 114 -15.28 7.41 1.05
CA GLU A 114 -14.98 8.04 -0.23
C GLU A 114 -14.48 7.02 -1.27
N LEU A 115 -13.57 6.13 -0.86
CA LEU A 115 -13.07 5.08 -1.75
C LEU A 115 -14.16 4.06 -2.11
N ARG A 116 -15.04 3.68 -1.18
CA ARG A 116 -16.17 2.78 -1.48
C ARG A 116 -17.09 3.35 -2.55
N GLU A 117 -17.27 4.66 -2.58
CA GLU A 117 -18.05 5.36 -3.62
C GLU A 117 -17.28 5.47 -4.95
N LEU A 118 -15.98 5.80 -4.90
CA LEU A 118 -15.17 6.06 -6.08
C LEU A 118 -14.70 4.80 -6.82
N MET A 119 -14.36 3.73 -6.10
CA MET A 119 -13.74 2.54 -6.69
C MET A 119 -14.59 1.85 -7.76
N PRO A 120 -15.93 1.70 -7.63
CA PRO A 120 -16.77 1.19 -8.72
C PRO A 120 -16.68 2.05 -9.99
N TRP A 121 -16.65 3.38 -9.84
CA TRP A 121 -16.52 4.30 -10.96
C TRP A 121 -15.15 4.17 -11.62
N LEU A 122 -14.07 4.11 -10.84
CA LEU A 122 -12.71 3.92 -11.34
C LEU A 122 -12.55 2.58 -12.06
N ALA A 123 -13.03 1.48 -11.49
CA ALA A 123 -12.98 0.15 -12.11
C ALA A 123 -13.71 0.12 -13.45
N LYS A 124 -14.85 0.81 -13.56
CA LYS A 124 -15.62 0.91 -14.81
C LYS A 124 -14.89 1.69 -15.90
N HIS A 125 -14.21 2.79 -15.55
CA HIS A 125 -13.64 3.71 -16.55
C HIS A 125 -12.17 3.45 -16.86
N LEU A 126 -11.42 2.87 -15.92
CA LEU A 126 -9.99 2.57 -16.09
C LEU A 126 -9.74 1.10 -16.48
N GLY A 127 -10.77 0.25 -16.45
CA GLY A 127 -10.69 -1.12 -16.93
C GLY A 127 -10.34 -1.16 -18.43
N GLN A 128 -9.29 -1.89 -18.79
CA GLN A 128 -8.88 -2.08 -20.19
C GLN A 128 -9.60 -3.27 -20.84
N THR A 129 -9.98 -4.26 -20.02
CA THR A 129 -10.82 -5.39 -20.43
C THR A 129 -12.00 -5.49 -19.48
N GLN A 130 -11.89 -6.33 -18.45
CA GLN A 130 -12.81 -6.34 -17.32
C GLN A 130 -12.10 -5.75 -16.11
N GLY A 131 -12.44 -4.51 -15.78
CA GLY A 131 -11.96 -3.85 -14.57
C GLY A 131 -12.63 -4.42 -13.31
N GLY A 132 -11.98 -4.20 -12.17
CA GLY A 132 -12.49 -4.61 -10.88
C GLY A 132 -11.80 -3.86 -9.76
N PHE A 133 -12.27 -4.04 -8.54
CA PHE A 133 -11.62 -3.50 -7.36
C PHE A 133 -11.79 -4.42 -6.16
N GLN A 134 -10.93 -4.24 -5.16
CA GLN A 134 -11.08 -4.87 -3.86
C GLN A 134 -10.72 -3.86 -2.78
N MET A 135 -11.45 -3.90 -1.67
CA MET A 135 -11.12 -3.16 -0.46
C MET A 135 -11.25 -4.09 0.74
N GLU A 136 -10.22 -4.15 1.56
CA GLU A 136 -10.14 -5.06 2.69
C GLU A 136 -9.31 -4.45 3.82
N TRP A 137 -9.69 -4.73 5.07
CA TRP A 137 -8.84 -4.39 6.21
C TRP A 137 -7.89 -5.56 6.47
N LEU A 138 -6.60 -5.37 6.21
CA LEU A 138 -5.56 -6.33 6.59
C LEU A 138 -5.34 -6.34 8.11
N ILE A 139 -5.62 -5.21 8.75
CA ILE A 139 -5.68 -5.05 10.21
C ILE A 139 -6.85 -4.12 10.52
N ALA A 140 -7.85 -4.60 11.26
CA ALA A 140 -9.10 -3.87 11.52
C ALA A 140 -9.10 -3.06 12.83
N GLU A 141 -8.36 -3.50 13.86
CA GLU A 141 -8.28 -2.91 15.20
C GLU A 141 -6.91 -3.08 15.87
#